data_AF-A0A8T7HT23-F1
#
_entry.id   AF-A0A8T7HT23-F1
#
_cell.length_a   1.000
_cell.length_b   1.000
_cell.length_c   1.000
_cell.angle_alpha   90.00
_cell.angle_beta   90.00
_cell.angle_gamma   90.00
#
_symmetry.space_group_name_H-M   'P 1'
#
loop_
_entity.id
_entity.type
_entity.pdbx_description
1 polymer ?
#
loop_
_entity_poly.entity_id
_entity_poly.type
_entity_poly.pdbx_seq_one_letter_code
_entity_poly.pdbx_strand_id
1 'polypeptide(L)'
;MNKVWFFLMMFLLSSCSTKKEFEEKSVDEIIKNIEQSISCYSIWLDIYDNWEVEGGGLKASLLATREQILNDKKTLFSAIVRNNWLQQEARDFYVNDSSFGHFSYSSEQFREATFPELKVFHDKLPEGCRTYNMLTEVLWKKITELSKDRKDLFKFDEISEDLRWESPIVQNWTTFWLLVNIKSGE
;
A
#
# COMPACT_ATOMS: atom_id res chain seq x y z
N MET A 1 -33.37 30.50 -50.22
CA MET A 1 -33.20 30.10 -48.80
C MET A 1 -32.59 28.72 -48.77
N ASN A 2 -31.26 28.69 -48.89
CA ASN A 2 -30.40 27.50 -48.94
C ASN A 2 -29.19 27.85 -48.05
N LYS A 3 -28.63 26.84 -47.35
CA LYS A 3 -27.29 26.79 -46.71
C LYS A 3 -27.20 26.62 -45.19
N VAL A 4 -28.29 26.53 -44.41
CA VAL A 4 -28.15 26.38 -42.94
C VAL A 4 -28.25 24.92 -42.46
N TRP A 5 -28.87 24.03 -43.22
CA TRP A 5 -29.13 22.65 -42.76
C TRP A 5 -28.04 21.61 -43.05
N PHE A 6 -27.05 21.93 -43.90
CA PHE A 6 -26.00 20.97 -44.26
C PHE A 6 -24.78 20.98 -43.33
N PHE A 7 -24.67 21.97 -42.43
CA PHE A 7 -23.53 22.09 -41.50
C PHE A 7 -23.74 21.42 -40.14
N LEU A 8 -24.97 21.10 -39.75
CA LEU A 8 -25.24 20.49 -38.44
C LEU A 8 -25.04 18.97 -38.40
N MET A 9 -24.91 18.31 -39.56
CA MET A 9 -24.80 16.85 -39.64
C MET A 9 -23.37 16.32 -39.81
N MET A 10 -22.38 17.20 -40.04
CA MET A 10 -20.96 16.81 -40.19
C MET A 10 -20.13 16.95 -38.90
N PHE A 11 -20.66 17.53 -37.82
CA PHE A 11 -19.88 17.74 -36.59
C PHE A 11 -20.03 16.64 -35.54
N LEU A 12 -20.82 15.59 -35.80
CA LEU A 12 -21.07 14.49 -34.84
C LEU A 12 -20.28 13.20 -35.14
N LEU A 13 -19.41 13.17 -36.16
CA LEU A 13 -18.61 11.98 -36.51
C LEU A 13 -17.13 12.10 -36.12
N SER A 14 -16.71 13.19 -35.50
CA SER A 14 -15.32 13.41 -35.08
C SER A 14 -15.08 13.21 -33.58
N SER A 15 -16.05 12.65 -32.85
CA SER A 15 -15.77 12.16 -31.49
C SER A 15 -14.97 10.87 -31.62
N CYS A 16 -13.66 11.02 -31.42
CA CYS A 16 -12.66 9.97 -31.30
C CYS A 16 -13.21 8.76 -30.52
N SER A 17 -13.66 7.75 -31.27
CA SER A 17 -13.67 6.36 -30.81
C SER A 17 -12.21 5.92 -30.72
N THR A 18 -11.48 6.39 -29.71
CA THR A 18 -10.30 5.68 -29.25
C THR A 18 -10.82 4.47 -28.50
N LYS A 19 -11.22 3.43 -29.24
CA LYS A 19 -11.21 2.07 -28.67
C LYS A 19 -9.78 1.88 -28.22
N LYS A 20 -9.52 1.99 -26.91
CA LYS A 20 -8.34 1.34 -26.33
C LYS A 20 -8.50 -0.12 -26.73
N GLU A 21 -7.68 -0.59 -27.66
CA GLU A 21 -7.43 -2.01 -27.82
C GLU A 21 -7.02 -2.49 -26.43
N PHE A 22 -7.90 -3.22 -25.77
CA PHE A 22 -7.49 -4.06 -24.67
C PHE A 22 -6.61 -5.13 -25.31
N GLU A 23 -5.29 -5.00 -25.19
CA GLU A 23 -4.40 -6.11 -25.49
C GLU A 23 -4.87 -7.30 -24.65
N GLU A 24 -5.38 -8.32 -25.32
CA GLU A 24 -5.81 -9.55 -24.70
C GLU A 24 -4.55 -10.26 -24.20
N LYS A 25 -4.32 -10.19 -22.88
CA LYS A 25 -3.18 -10.87 -22.26
C LYS A 25 -3.30 -12.37 -22.50
N SER A 26 -2.21 -12.99 -22.95
CA SER A 26 -2.17 -14.44 -23.11
C SER A 26 -2.36 -15.16 -21.77
N VAL A 27 -2.92 -16.37 -21.81
CA VAL A 27 -3.07 -17.22 -20.61
C VAL A 27 -1.71 -17.45 -19.93
N ASP A 28 -0.64 -17.61 -20.71
CA ASP A 28 0.72 -17.79 -20.19
C ASP A 28 1.21 -16.56 -19.42
N GLU A 29 0.90 -15.35 -19.90
CA GLU A 29 1.22 -14.11 -19.19
C GLU A 29 0.44 -14.00 -17.88
N ILE A 30 -0.83 -14.42 -17.86
CA ILE A 30 -1.66 -14.45 -16.65
C ILE A 30 -1.06 -15.41 -15.62
N ILE A 31 -0.72 -16.64 -16.03
CA ILE A 31 -0.10 -17.65 -15.14
C ILE A 31 1.20 -17.12 -14.56
N LYS A 32 2.08 -16.56 -15.40
CA LYS A 32 3.35 -15.97 -14.97
C LYS A 32 3.17 -14.86 -13.93
N ASN A 33 2.18 -13.99 -14.13
CA ASN A 33 1.87 -12.92 -13.18
C ASN A 33 1.35 -13.45 -11.84
N ILE A 34 0.56 -14.54 -11.86
CA ILE A 34 0.08 -15.21 -10.64
C ILE A 34 1.25 -15.86 -9.89
N GLU A 35 2.12 -16.61 -10.58
CA GLU A 35 3.31 -17.23 -9.98
C GLU A 35 4.23 -16.20 -9.33
N GLN A 36 4.44 -15.07 -10.01
CA GLN A 36 5.21 -13.96 -9.48
C GLN A 36 4.55 -13.36 -8.23
N SER A 37 3.23 -13.17 -8.24
CA SER A 37 2.49 -12.64 -7.10
C SER A 37 2.56 -13.55 -5.88
N ILE A 38 2.41 -14.86 -6.07
CA ILE A 38 2.55 -15.87 -5.01
C ILE A 38 3.97 -15.85 -4.43
N SER A 39 4.99 -15.79 -5.30
CA SER A 39 6.39 -15.71 -4.89
C SER A 39 6.66 -14.46 -4.05
N CYS A 40 6.21 -13.29 -4.52
CA CYS A 40 6.38 -12.04 -3.78
C CYS A 40 5.61 -12.04 -2.45
N TYR A 41 4.40 -12.61 -2.41
CA TYR A 41 3.65 -12.77 -1.17
C TYR A 41 4.44 -13.60 -0.14
N SER A 42 4.98 -14.75 -0.54
CA SER A 42 5.78 -15.60 0.36
C SER A 42 7.02 -14.87 0.87
N ILE A 43 7.73 -14.13 0.03
CA ILE A 43 8.90 -13.33 0.44
C ILE A 43 8.51 -12.27 1.47
N TRP A 44 7.42 -11.53 1.23
CA TRP A 44 6.96 -10.52 2.18
C TRP A 44 6.48 -11.12 3.49
N LEU A 45 5.84 -12.29 3.44
CA LEU A 45 5.44 -13.03 4.63
C LEU A 45 6.66 -13.46 5.43
N ASP A 46 7.69 -14.03 4.79
CA ASP A 46 8.94 -14.43 5.45
C ASP A 46 9.66 -13.23 6.09
N ILE A 47 9.67 -12.08 5.42
CA ILE A 47 10.27 -10.84 5.95
C ILE A 47 9.54 -10.40 7.22
N TYR A 48 8.21 -10.44 7.21
CA TYR A 48 7.39 -10.06 8.36
C TYR A 48 7.50 -11.09 9.50
N ASP A 49 7.45 -12.39 9.19
CA ASP A 49 7.56 -13.47 10.19
C ASP A 49 8.91 -13.43 10.91
N ASN A 50 10.00 -13.19 10.17
CA ASN A 50 11.31 -12.97 10.77
C ASN A 50 11.32 -11.75 11.70
N TRP A 51 10.57 -10.68 11.37
CA TRP A 51 10.44 -9.54 12.26
C TRP A 51 9.73 -9.89 13.57
N GLU A 52 8.67 -10.70 13.51
CA GLU A 52 7.97 -11.17 14.70
C GLU A 52 8.85 -12.07 15.59
N VAL A 53 9.58 -13.03 14.99
CA VAL A 53 10.51 -13.92 15.72
C VAL A 53 11.57 -13.12 16.47
N GLU A 54 12.03 -12.02 15.89
CA GLU A 54 13.01 -11.12 16.48
C GLU A 54 12.41 -10.17 17.54
N GLY A 55 11.15 -10.37 17.92
CA GLY A 55 10.44 -9.62 18.96
C GLY A 55 9.64 -8.43 18.46
N GLY A 56 9.49 -8.28 17.14
CA GLY A 56 8.69 -7.26 16.45
C GLY A 56 7.17 -7.44 16.56
N GLY A 57 6.46 -7.07 15.50
CA GLY A 57 5.04 -7.35 15.30
C GLY A 57 4.09 -6.17 15.56
N LEU A 58 2.89 -6.27 15.00
CA LEU A 58 1.83 -5.28 15.18
C LEU A 58 1.44 -5.15 16.66
N LYS A 59 1.42 -3.91 17.17
CA LYS A 59 0.94 -3.55 18.51
C LYS A 59 -0.51 -3.08 18.46
N ALA A 60 -1.13 -2.92 19.63
CA ALA A 60 -2.50 -2.38 19.73
C ALA A 60 -2.65 -0.98 19.11
N SER A 61 -1.57 -0.20 19.07
CA SER A 61 -1.52 1.10 18.41
C SER A 61 -0.53 1.07 17.24
N LEU A 62 -0.86 1.77 16.15
CA LEU A 62 0.08 1.99 15.06
C LEU A 62 1.27 2.86 15.48
N LEU A 63 1.08 3.83 16.38
CA LEU A 63 2.21 4.60 16.94
C LEU A 63 3.19 3.66 17.65
N ALA A 64 2.71 2.76 18.52
CA ALA A 64 3.55 1.81 19.20
C ALA A 64 4.27 0.84 18.22
N THR A 65 3.58 0.45 17.15
CA THR A 65 4.17 -0.36 16.07
C THR A 65 5.31 0.40 15.37
N ARG A 66 5.09 1.69 15.04
CA ARG A 66 6.09 2.54 14.40
C ARG A 66 7.29 2.85 15.30
N GLU A 67 7.07 3.08 16.59
CA GLU A 67 8.14 3.25 17.58
C GLU A 67 9.01 1.99 17.65
N GLN A 68 8.40 0.81 17.63
CA GLN A 68 9.15 -0.43 17.59
C GLN A 68 10.01 -0.54 16.31
N ILE A 69 9.45 -0.17 15.15
CA ILE A 69 10.19 -0.12 13.88
C ILE A 69 11.38 0.86 13.95
N LEU A 70 11.21 2.03 14.58
CA LEU A 70 12.32 2.98 14.75
C LEU A 70 13.46 2.39 15.60
N ASN A 71 13.11 1.65 16.64
CA ASN A 71 14.07 1.07 17.59
C ASN A 71 14.71 -0.24 17.09
N ASP A 72 14.09 -0.93 16.13
CA ASP A 72 14.58 -2.19 15.60
C ASP A 72 15.66 -2.01 14.51
N LYS A 73 16.92 -2.08 14.92
CA LYS A 73 18.08 -1.92 14.00
C LYS A 73 18.52 -3.21 13.30
N LYS A 74 17.87 -4.35 13.56
CA LYS A 74 18.35 -5.67 13.12
C LYS A 74 17.54 -6.27 11.98
N THR A 75 16.22 -6.08 11.96
CA THR A 75 15.38 -6.81 10.99
C THR A 75 15.30 -6.10 9.64
N LEU A 76 15.12 -6.92 8.59
CA LEU A 76 14.93 -6.42 7.23
C LEU A 76 13.62 -5.63 7.09
N PHE A 77 12.53 -6.10 7.71
CA PHE A 77 11.24 -5.41 7.70
C PHE A 77 11.37 -3.97 8.19
N SER A 78 11.93 -3.79 9.38
CA SER A 78 12.08 -2.45 9.97
C SER A 78 13.03 -1.57 9.16
N ALA A 79 14.09 -2.16 8.59
CA ALA A 79 14.99 -1.43 7.68
C ALA A 79 14.28 -0.96 6.40
N ILE A 80 13.42 -1.78 5.80
CA ILE A 80 12.62 -1.45 4.62
C ILE A 80 11.69 -0.28 4.91
N VAL A 81 10.95 -0.33 6.02
CA VAL A 81 10.01 0.73 6.40
C VAL A 81 10.73 2.05 6.67
N ARG A 82 11.83 2.02 7.45
CA ARG A 82 12.63 3.24 7.71
C ARG A 82 13.22 3.84 6.44
N ASN A 83 13.72 3.01 5.54
CA ASN A 83 14.23 3.49 4.25
C ASN A 83 13.12 4.13 3.41
N ASN A 84 11.88 3.64 3.49
CA ASN A 84 10.74 4.31 2.86
C ASN A 84 10.57 5.74 3.37
N TRP A 85 10.58 5.90 4.70
CA TRP A 85 10.43 7.22 5.33
C TRP A 85 11.55 8.17 4.91
N LEU A 86 12.81 7.70 4.86
CA LEU A 86 13.95 8.48 4.38
C LEU A 86 13.81 8.90 2.90
N GLN A 87 13.31 8.00 2.05
CA GLN A 87 13.08 8.33 0.63
C GLN A 87 11.91 9.29 0.43
N GLN A 88 10.91 9.26 1.31
CA GLN A 88 9.80 10.21 1.31
C GLN A 88 10.29 11.58 1.79
N GLU A 89 11.10 11.64 2.84
CA GLU A 89 11.76 12.87 3.30
C GLU A 89 12.60 13.53 2.19
N ALA A 90 13.41 12.75 1.49
CA ALA A 90 14.23 13.25 0.37
C ALA A 90 13.41 13.82 -0.80
N ARG A 91 12.11 13.51 -0.87
CA ARG A 91 11.17 13.98 -1.89
C ARG A 91 10.17 15.00 -1.35
N ASP A 92 10.37 15.49 -0.13
CA ASP A 92 9.46 16.43 0.55
C ASP A 92 8.03 15.89 0.69
N PHE A 93 7.89 14.57 0.87
CA PHE A 93 6.60 13.91 1.08
C PHE A 93 6.43 13.50 2.54
N TYR A 94 5.42 14.08 3.19
CA TYR A 94 5.05 13.80 4.57
C TYR A 94 3.57 14.06 4.81
N VAL A 95 3.04 13.45 5.87
CA VAL A 95 1.72 13.77 6.43
C VAL A 95 1.91 14.42 7.80
N ASN A 96 1.05 15.38 8.12
CA ASN A 96 1.05 16.06 9.41
C ASN A 96 0.61 15.08 10.52
N ASP A 97 1.27 15.10 11.67
CA ASP A 97 0.93 14.29 12.83
C ASP A 97 -0.51 14.51 13.32
N SER A 98 -1.06 15.73 13.16
CA SER A 98 -2.45 16.05 13.47
C SER A 98 -3.44 15.21 12.67
N SER A 99 -3.02 14.72 11.51
CA SER A 99 -3.83 13.88 10.61
C SER A 99 -3.64 12.39 10.88
N PHE A 100 -2.77 11.99 11.80
CA PHE A 100 -2.48 10.59 12.06
C PHE A 100 -3.76 9.78 12.36
N GLY A 101 -3.86 8.60 11.74
CA GLY A 101 -4.99 7.69 11.90
C GLY A 101 -6.28 8.13 11.18
N HIS A 102 -6.36 9.34 10.63
CA HIS A 102 -7.54 9.76 9.87
C HIS A 102 -7.66 8.97 8.55
N PHE A 103 -8.89 8.62 8.15
CA PHE A 103 -9.14 7.86 6.92
C PHE A 103 -9.04 8.69 5.64
N SER A 104 -9.00 10.02 5.74
CA SER A 104 -8.91 10.90 4.58
C SER A 104 -7.47 11.03 4.08
N TYR A 105 -7.05 10.11 3.22
CA TYR A 105 -5.90 10.27 2.34
C TYR A 105 -6.35 10.13 0.88
N SER A 106 -5.72 10.86 -0.04
CA SER A 106 -6.00 10.75 -1.47
C SER A 106 -5.36 9.49 -2.06
N SER A 107 -5.88 9.01 -3.19
CA SER A 107 -5.24 7.92 -3.94
C SER A 107 -3.81 8.24 -4.35
N GLU A 108 -3.48 9.52 -4.53
CA GLU A 108 -2.12 9.98 -4.79
C GLU A 108 -1.23 9.86 -3.56
N GLN A 109 -1.70 10.30 -2.38
CA GLN A 109 -0.96 10.09 -1.12
C GLN A 109 -0.72 8.61 -0.85
N PHE A 110 -1.73 7.76 -1.08
CA PHE A 110 -1.57 6.32 -0.96
C PHE A 110 -0.50 5.79 -1.93
N ARG A 111 -0.51 6.25 -3.18
CA ARG A 111 0.46 5.85 -4.19
C ARG A 111 1.89 6.26 -3.80
N GLU A 112 2.08 7.50 -3.36
CA GLU A 112 3.39 8.02 -2.95
C GLU A 112 3.98 7.27 -1.74
N ALA A 113 3.12 6.84 -0.82
CA ALA A 113 3.54 6.10 0.38
C ALA A 113 3.85 4.62 0.10
N THR A 114 3.11 3.97 -0.81
CA THR A 114 3.07 2.50 -0.94
C THR A 114 3.61 1.95 -2.27
N PHE A 115 3.85 2.77 -3.29
CA PHE A 115 4.44 2.33 -4.56
C PHE A 115 5.89 2.78 -4.87
N PRO A 116 6.72 3.29 -3.94
CA PRO A 116 8.11 3.52 -4.27
C PRO A 116 8.87 2.20 -4.45
N GLU A 117 9.73 2.15 -5.46
CA GLU A 117 10.57 0.98 -5.72
C GLU A 117 11.69 0.87 -4.66
N LEU A 118 11.82 -0.33 -4.08
CA LEU A 118 12.80 -0.66 -3.05
C LEU A 118 14.23 -0.87 -3.59
N LYS A 119 14.76 0.09 -4.35
CA LYS A 119 16.06 -0.01 -5.04
C LYS A 119 17.24 -0.35 -4.12
N VAL A 120 17.24 0.19 -2.91
CA VAL A 120 18.30 -0.04 -1.90
C VAL A 120 18.35 -1.50 -1.44
N PHE A 121 17.28 -2.27 -1.64
CA PHE A 121 17.17 -3.67 -1.24
C PHE A 121 17.23 -4.64 -2.44
N HIS A 122 17.85 -4.24 -3.55
CA HIS A 122 17.94 -5.08 -4.75
C HIS A 122 18.62 -6.44 -4.53
N ASP A 123 19.61 -6.49 -3.62
CA ASP A 123 20.30 -7.72 -3.22
C ASP A 123 19.46 -8.62 -2.27
N LYS A 124 18.37 -8.09 -1.72
CA LYS A 124 17.53 -8.78 -0.73
C LYS A 124 16.13 -9.11 -1.27
N LEU A 125 15.69 -8.42 -2.32
CA LEU A 125 14.37 -8.57 -2.92
C LEU A 125 14.49 -8.79 -4.43
N PRO A 126 13.83 -9.83 -5.00
CA PRO A 126 13.77 -10.05 -6.45
C PRO A 126 13.15 -8.86 -7.19
N GLU A 127 13.53 -8.68 -8.46
CA GLU A 127 13.14 -7.53 -9.31
C GLU A 127 11.62 -7.29 -9.44
N GLY A 128 10.80 -8.31 -9.18
CA GLY A 128 9.33 -8.18 -9.15
C GLY A 128 8.68 -7.89 -7.80
N CYS A 129 9.43 -8.03 -6.70
CA CYS A 129 8.90 -7.99 -5.34
C CYS A 129 9.32 -6.73 -4.58
N ARG A 130 9.95 -5.78 -5.25
CA ARG A 130 10.48 -4.51 -4.71
C ARG A 130 9.41 -3.43 -4.58
N THR A 131 8.16 -3.81 -4.38
CA THR A 131 7.02 -2.91 -4.13
C THR A 131 6.24 -3.43 -2.92
N TYR A 132 5.44 -2.56 -2.31
CA TYR A 132 4.70 -2.91 -1.09
C TYR A 132 3.34 -3.56 -1.36
N ASN A 133 3.00 -3.87 -2.62
CA ASN A 133 1.67 -4.41 -2.96
C ASN A 133 1.31 -5.67 -2.17
N MET A 134 2.28 -6.58 -2.03
CA MET A 134 2.08 -7.82 -1.28
C MET A 134 2.17 -7.61 0.24
N LEU A 135 2.78 -6.51 0.70
CA LEU A 135 2.81 -6.19 2.12
C LEU A 135 1.39 -5.92 2.66
N THR A 136 0.52 -5.27 1.88
CA THR A 136 -0.88 -5.05 2.27
C THR A 136 -1.58 -6.36 2.63
N GLU A 137 -1.42 -7.37 1.77
CA GLU A 137 -2.02 -8.70 1.97
C GLU A 137 -1.42 -9.43 3.19
N VAL A 138 -0.10 -9.34 3.38
CA VAL A 138 0.59 -9.91 4.54
C VAL A 138 0.12 -9.27 5.85
N LEU A 139 0.06 -7.93 5.90
CA LEU A 139 -0.44 -7.21 7.08
C LEU A 139 -1.89 -7.59 7.37
N TRP A 140 -2.72 -7.72 6.33
CA TRP A 140 -4.12 -8.13 6.48
C TRP A 140 -4.26 -9.53 7.09
N LYS A 141 -3.49 -10.50 6.59
CA LYS A 141 -3.43 -11.85 7.17
C LYS A 141 -3.08 -11.79 8.66
N LYS A 142 -2.07 -11.01 9.02
CA LYS A 142 -1.56 -10.92 10.40
C LYS A 142 -2.52 -10.25 11.36
N ILE A 143 -3.18 -9.17 10.92
CA ILE A 143 -4.28 -8.54 11.67
C ILE A 143 -5.40 -9.55 11.92
N THR A 144 -5.78 -10.31 10.89
CA THR A 144 -6.84 -11.32 11.00
C THR A 144 -6.48 -12.45 11.96
N GLU A 145 -5.22 -12.86 11.99
CA GLU A 145 -4.71 -13.86 12.95
C GLU A 145 -4.75 -13.33 14.39
N LEU A 146 -4.28 -12.10 14.60
CA LEU A 146 -4.34 -11.44 15.92
C LEU A 146 -5.78 -11.29 16.44
N SER A 147 -6.75 -11.03 15.55
CA SER A 147 -8.19 -10.97 15.87
C SER A 147 -8.81 -12.32 16.24
N LYS A 148 -8.20 -13.45 15.87
CA LYS A 148 -8.70 -14.78 16.24
C LYS A 148 -8.22 -15.19 17.64
N ASP A 149 -6.99 -14.83 17.97
CA ASP A 149 -6.34 -15.22 19.23
C ASP A 149 -6.81 -14.36 20.41
N ARG A 150 -7.14 -13.09 20.15
CA ARG A 150 -7.80 -12.19 21.10
C ARG A 150 -9.30 -12.37 20.86
N LYS A 151 -10.06 -12.83 21.86
CA LYS A 151 -11.53 -12.99 21.73
C LYS A 151 -12.27 -11.69 21.37
N ASP A 152 -11.56 -10.57 21.38
CA ASP A 152 -11.96 -9.24 20.98
C ASP A 152 -11.29 -8.94 19.63
N LEU A 153 -12.05 -8.36 18.69
CA LEU A 153 -11.54 -7.98 17.37
C LEU A 153 -10.29 -7.11 17.54
N PHE A 154 -9.14 -7.54 17.01
CA PHE A 154 -7.94 -6.71 17.01
C PHE A 154 -8.25 -5.46 16.19
N LYS A 155 -8.28 -4.33 16.87
CA LYS A 155 -8.55 -3.02 16.30
C LYS A 155 -7.44 -2.10 16.76
N PHE A 156 -6.83 -1.40 15.82
CA PHE A 156 -5.90 -0.34 16.19
C PHE A 156 -6.64 0.75 16.95
N ASP A 157 -6.02 1.28 18.01
CA ASP A 157 -6.58 2.36 18.83
C ASP A 157 -6.98 3.57 17.98
N GLU A 158 -6.30 3.78 16.84
CA GLU A 158 -6.53 4.92 15.95
C GLU A 158 -7.64 4.70 14.90
N ILE A 159 -8.21 3.49 14.78
CA ILE A 159 -9.33 3.25 13.86
C ILE A 159 -10.64 3.76 14.48
N SER A 160 -11.40 4.54 13.72
CA SER A 160 -12.72 5.04 14.14
C SER A 160 -13.70 3.90 14.50
N GLU A 161 -14.58 4.12 15.48
CA GLU A 161 -15.54 3.12 15.98
C GLU A 161 -16.60 2.68 14.97
N ASP A 162 -16.91 3.53 13.99
CA ASP A 162 -17.91 3.28 12.95
C ASP A 162 -17.42 2.40 11.80
N LEU A 163 -16.12 2.10 11.74
CA LEU A 163 -15.52 1.32 10.66
C LEU A 163 -15.37 -0.15 11.04
N ARG A 164 -15.93 -1.01 10.19
CA ARG A 164 -15.71 -2.46 10.25
C ARG A 164 -14.27 -2.76 9.87
N TRP A 165 -13.51 -3.35 10.79
CA TRP A 165 -12.10 -3.69 10.60
C TRP A 165 -11.89 -4.68 9.43
N GLU A 166 -12.92 -5.45 9.06
CA GLU A 166 -12.92 -6.36 7.91
C GLU A 166 -13.02 -5.66 6.55
N SER A 167 -13.20 -4.34 6.53
CA SER A 167 -13.29 -3.59 5.29
C SER A 167 -11.93 -3.55 4.56
N PRO A 168 -11.90 -3.74 3.22
CA PRO A 168 -10.68 -3.51 2.43
C PRO A 168 -10.08 -2.11 2.60
N ILE A 169 -10.91 -1.13 2.99
CA ILE A 169 -10.45 0.23 3.29
C ILE A 169 -9.48 0.23 4.50
N VAL A 170 -9.70 -0.64 5.49
CA VAL A 170 -8.86 -0.75 6.69
C VAL A 170 -7.51 -1.42 6.37
N GLN A 171 -7.47 -2.32 5.39
CA GLN A 171 -6.22 -2.94 4.91
C GLN A 171 -5.26 -1.89 4.33
N ASN A 172 -5.79 -1.06 3.43
CA ASN A 172 -5.04 0.04 2.84
C ASN A 172 -4.68 1.09 3.89
N TRP A 173 -5.58 1.38 4.82
CA TRP A 173 -5.32 2.33 5.90
C TRP A 173 -4.13 1.90 6.77
N THR A 174 -4.04 0.62 7.15
CA THR A 174 -2.93 0.13 7.98
C THR A 174 -1.62 0.24 7.24
N THR A 175 -1.59 -0.22 5.99
CA THR A 175 -0.39 -0.17 5.14
C THR A 175 0.07 1.27 4.93
N PHE A 176 -0.87 2.18 4.65
CA PHE A 176 -0.60 3.60 4.49
C PHE A 176 0.04 4.20 5.74
N TRP A 177 -0.60 4.06 6.90
CA TRP A 177 -0.12 4.68 8.14
C TRP A 177 1.14 4.03 8.69
N LEU A 178 1.44 2.79 8.32
CA LEU A 178 2.75 2.18 8.60
C LEU A 178 3.85 2.75 7.70
N LEU A 179 3.55 2.99 6.43
CA LEU A 179 4.55 3.35 5.41
C LEU A 179 4.74 4.85 5.20
N VAL A 180 3.77 5.69 5.53
CA VAL A 180 3.86 7.13 5.34
C VAL A 180 4.81 7.76 6.36
N ASN A 181 5.63 8.71 5.90
CA ASN A 181 6.43 9.54 6.77
C ASN A 181 5.56 10.59 7.46
N ILE A 182 5.75 10.79 8.75
CA ILE A 182 4.96 11.72 9.56
C ILE A 182 5.89 12.81 10.04
N LYS A 183 5.55 14.05 9.74
CA LYS A 183 6.26 15.22 10.26
C LYS A 183 5.47 15.76 11.45
N SER A 184 6.11 15.80 12.62
CA SER A 184 5.56 16.52 13.77
C SER A 184 5.44 18.00 13.43
N GLY A 185 4.32 18.63 13.81
CA GLY A 185 4.18 20.08 13.70
C GLY A 185 5.33 20.78 14.45
N GLU A 186 6.04 21.65 13.75
CA GLU A 186 7.01 22.59 14.36
C GLU A 186 6.29 23.61 15.27
#